data_AF-A0A939SM78-F1
#
_entry.id   AF-A0A939SM78-F1
#
_cell.length_a   1.000
_cell.length_b   1.000
_cell.length_c   1.000
_cell.angle_alpha   90.00
_cell.angle_beta   90.00
_cell.angle_gamma   90.00
#
_symmetry.space_group_name_H-M   'P 1'
#
loop_
_entity.id
_entity.type
_entity.pdbx_description
1 polymer ?
#
loop_
_entity_poly.entity_id
_entity_poly.type
_entity_poly.pdbx_seq_one_letter_code
_entity_poly.pdbx_strand_id
1 'polypeptide(L)'
;MVNTGKETSNTNAKFDLSMTIHENEDYKVSLEYAQELFSEDTVERMLAHFVEIISSVVRRPEQNISDIEIITDTEREIILNQFNDTELELTNSVTFVERFEKQVEQTPNKTAITFEDEHLTYQALNERANQVAYQLRNEGVKPNDLVGIMSQRRLEMMIGIYGILKAGGAYVPLDPNHPHERTNFILKDSNPRVLLTDEKIDYSIKFDNEIIKLTNNTFINNLPTENLPLVTDETNLMYIIYTSGTTGKPKGYGTLQ
;
A
#
# COMPACT_ATOMS: atom_id res chain seq x y z
N MET A 1 22.80 -35.00 21.30
CA MET A 1 23.62 -33.77 21.40
C MET A 1 24.62 -33.83 20.26
N VAL A 2 24.45 -33.00 19.22
CA VAL A 2 25.45 -32.87 18.15
C VAL A 2 26.57 -32.01 18.71
N ASN A 3 27.77 -32.56 18.83
CA ASN A 3 28.93 -31.87 19.38
C ASN A 3 29.59 -31.05 18.27
N THR A 4 29.41 -29.73 18.28
CA THR A 4 30.00 -28.80 17.31
C THR A 4 31.40 -28.37 17.76
N GLY A 5 32.35 -29.32 17.72
CA GLY A 5 33.77 -28.99 17.94
C GLY A 5 34.30 -28.11 16.80
N LYS A 6 34.77 -26.90 17.12
CA LYS A 6 35.41 -25.98 16.17
C LYS A 6 36.89 -26.32 16.01
N GLU A 7 37.32 -26.70 14.82
CA GLU A 7 38.74 -26.78 14.44
C GLU A 7 38.97 -25.87 13.23
N THR A 8 39.61 -24.71 13.46
CA THR A 8 40.01 -23.80 12.39
C THR A 8 41.33 -24.29 11.79
N SER A 9 41.29 -24.69 10.51
CA SER A 9 42.50 -24.95 9.73
C SER A 9 42.66 -23.86 8.67
N ASN A 10 43.80 -23.16 8.69
CA ASN A 10 44.15 -22.15 7.68
C ASN A 10 44.62 -22.86 6.40
N THR A 11 43.69 -23.24 5.53
CA THR A 11 43.97 -23.74 4.19
C THR A 11 43.22 -22.91 3.15
N ASN A 12 43.85 -22.62 2.01
CA ASN A 12 43.19 -21.95 0.89
C ASN A 12 42.02 -22.82 0.40
N ALA A 13 40.80 -22.30 0.48
CA ALA A 13 39.60 -22.99 0.02
C ALA A 13 39.73 -23.33 -1.47
N LYS A 14 39.45 -24.59 -1.85
CA LYS A 14 39.54 -25.03 -3.26
C LYS A 14 38.31 -24.69 -4.10
N PHE A 15 37.18 -24.48 -3.42
CA PHE A 15 35.89 -24.10 -3.98
C PHE A 15 35.23 -23.07 -3.05
N ASP A 16 34.20 -22.38 -3.53
CA ASP A 16 33.47 -21.37 -2.75
C ASP A 16 32.93 -21.94 -1.43
N LEU A 17 32.32 -23.13 -1.48
CA LEU A 17 31.82 -23.89 -0.34
C LEU A 17 31.96 -25.39 -0.63
N SER A 18 32.49 -26.16 0.31
CA SER A 18 32.61 -27.62 0.23
C SER A 18 32.12 -28.26 1.51
N MET A 19 31.12 -29.14 1.41
CA MET A 19 30.65 -29.97 2.51
C MET A 19 31.23 -31.37 2.39
N THR A 20 31.90 -31.84 3.44
CA THR A 20 32.39 -33.22 3.54
C THR A 20 31.75 -33.91 4.72
N ILE A 21 31.22 -35.10 4.50
CA ILE A 21 30.66 -35.96 5.56
C ILE A 21 31.63 -37.11 5.77
N HIS A 22 32.13 -37.23 7.00
CA HIS A 22 33.00 -38.32 7.43
C HIS A 22 32.20 -39.28 8.30
N GLU A 23 32.23 -40.57 7.95
CA GLU A 23 31.64 -41.64 8.74
C GLU A 23 32.74 -42.28 9.60
N ASN A 24 32.59 -42.20 10.92
CA ASN A 24 33.38 -42.96 11.90
C ASN A 24 32.41 -43.73 12.82
N GLU A 25 32.56 -43.68 14.14
CA GLU A 25 31.53 -44.19 15.08
C GLU A 25 30.23 -43.32 15.04
N ASP A 26 30.38 -42.05 14.69
CA ASP A 26 29.31 -41.08 14.40
C ASP A 26 29.57 -40.40 13.03
N TYR A 27 28.59 -39.63 12.53
CA TYR A 27 28.75 -38.77 11.36
C TYR A 27 29.34 -37.40 11.75
N LYS A 28 30.46 -37.01 11.15
CA LYS A 28 31.03 -35.65 11.24
C LYS A 28 30.80 -34.91 9.92
N VAL A 29 30.08 -33.79 9.98
CA VAL A 29 29.88 -32.88 8.84
C VAL A 29 30.87 -31.72 8.97
N SER A 30 31.62 -31.43 7.90
CA SER A 30 32.59 -30.33 7.85
C SER A 30 32.31 -29.44 6.65
N LEU A 31 32.31 -28.13 6.86
CA LEU A 31 32.16 -27.11 5.82
C LEU A 31 33.47 -26.33 5.68
N GLU A 32 34.06 -26.37 4.50
CA GLU A 32 35.18 -25.53 4.08
C GLU A 32 34.64 -24.44 3.16
N TYR A 33 35.03 -23.18 3.36
CA TYR A 33 34.47 -22.05 2.62
C TYR A 33 35.49 -20.95 2.34
N ALA A 34 35.28 -20.23 1.24
CA ALA A 34 36.06 -19.04 0.91
C ALA A 34 35.62 -17.85 1.79
N GLN A 35 36.51 -17.39 2.68
CA GLN A 35 36.22 -16.29 3.62
C GLN A 35 35.94 -14.94 2.93
N GLU A 36 36.35 -14.78 1.68
CA GLU A 36 36.01 -13.60 0.88
C GLU A 36 34.53 -13.57 0.42
N LEU A 37 33.86 -14.73 0.44
CA LEU A 37 32.45 -14.89 0.05
C LEU A 37 31.51 -15.12 1.23
N PHE A 38 31.98 -15.78 2.29
CA PHE A 38 31.13 -16.16 3.43
C PHE A 38 31.72 -15.72 4.76
N SER A 39 30.86 -15.17 5.62
CA SER A 39 31.15 -14.99 7.04
C SER A 39 30.98 -16.31 7.79
N GLU A 40 31.70 -16.47 8.90
CA GLU A 40 31.57 -17.64 9.79
C GLU A 40 30.12 -17.84 10.23
N ASP A 41 29.45 -16.78 10.69
CA ASP A 41 28.04 -16.82 11.12
C ASP A 41 27.10 -17.33 10.01
N THR A 42 27.37 -17.00 8.74
CA THR A 42 26.58 -17.50 7.62
C THR A 42 26.75 -19.01 7.44
N VAL A 43 27.98 -19.50 7.54
CA VAL A 43 28.29 -20.93 7.38
C VAL A 43 27.76 -21.73 8.56
N GLU A 44 27.81 -21.18 9.77
CA GLU A 44 27.20 -21.80 10.95
C GLU A 44 25.68 -21.94 10.79
N ARG A 45 24.99 -20.92 10.29
CA ARG A 45 23.55 -21.01 9.99
C ARG A 45 23.26 -22.06 8.91
N MET A 46 24.05 -22.10 7.83
CA MET A 46 23.91 -23.13 6.80
C MET A 46 24.08 -24.55 7.36
N LEU A 47 25.02 -24.76 8.29
CA LEU A 47 25.21 -26.05 8.95
C LEU A 47 24.01 -26.40 9.84
N ALA A 48 23.47 -25.43 10.59
CA ALA A 48 22.29 -25.64 11.42
C ALA A 48 21.05 -26.02 10.56
N HIS A 49 20.87 -25.34 9.41
CA HIS A 49 19.83 -25.68 8.43
C HIS A 49 19.99 -27.09 7.87
N PHE A 50 21.22 -27.50 7.55
CA PHE A 50 21.49 -28.86 7.06
C PHE A 50 21.12 -29.93 8.09
N VAL A 51 21.42 -29.68 9.37
CA VAL A 51 21.03 -30.57 10.47
C VAL A 51 19.51 -30.62 10.64
N GLU A 52 18.81 -29.50 10.49
CA GLU A 52 17.34 -29.46 10.56
C GLU A 52 16.70 -30.24 9.41
N ILE A 53 17.24 -30.11 8.18
CA ILE A 53 16.80 -30.89 7.01
C ILE A 53 16.92 -32.38 7.29
N ILE A 54 18.10 -32.86 7.73
CA ILE A 54 18.30 -34.29 8.03
C ILE A 54 17.32 -34.74 9.11
N SER A 55 17.17 -33.95 10.17
CA SER A 55 16.26 -34.25 11.28
C SER A 55 14.80 -34.31 10.81
N SER A 56 14.39 -33.44 9.89
CA SER A 56 13.06 -33.42 9.29
C SER A 56 12.82 -34.67 8.43
N VAL A 57 13.74 -34.99 7.53
CA VAL A 57 13.65 -36.16 6.63
C VAL A 57 13.63 -37.47 7.42
N VAL A 58 14.47 -37.61 8.45
CA VAL A 58 14.49 -38.81 9.30
C VAL A 58 13.20 -38.98 10.08
N ARG A 59 12.60 -37.88 10.59
CA ARG A 59 11.32 -37.93 11.32
C ARG A 59 10.14 -38.30 10.42
N ARG A 60 10.15 -37.85 9.16
CA ARG A 60 9.04 -38.03 8.20
C ARG A 60 9.59 -38.35 6.79
N PRO A 61 10.01 -39.60 6.53
CA PRO A 61 10.68 -39.95 5.27
C PRO A 61 9.77 -39.91 4.04
N GLU A 62 8.46 -40.08 4.23
CA GLU A 62 7.46 -40.06 3.15
C GLU A 62 6.91 -38.65 2.84
N GLN A 63 7.42 -37.60 3.50
CA GLN A 63 6.97 -36.23 3.24
C GLN A 63 7.46 -35.75 1.86
N ASN A 64 6.71 -34.84 1.24
CA ASN A 64 7.20 -34.22 0.01
C ASN A 64 8.43 -33.36 0.32
N ILE A 65 9.35 -33.27 -0.63
CA ILE A 65 10.54 -32.41 -0.51
C ILE A 65 10.15 -30.94 -0.24
N SER A 66 9.03 -30.47 -0.79
CA SER A 66 8.49 -29.11 -0.57
C SER A 66 8.09 -28.82 0.87
N ASP A 67 7.89 -29.87 1.68
CA ASP A 67 7.35 -29.78 3.02
C ASP A 67 8.46 -29.91 4.10
N ILE A 68 9.72 -30.07 3.67
CA ILE A 68 10.89 -30.16 4.56
C ILE A 68 11.14 -28.78 5.19
N GLU A 69 10.90 -28.68 6.49
CA GLU A 69 11.32 -27.53 7.30
C GLU A 69 12.86 -27.45 7.35
N ILE A 70 13.40 -26.28 7.00
CA ILE A 70 14.83 -25.96 7.00
C ILE A 70 15.19 -24.98 8.12
N ILE A 71 14.20 -24.20 8.56
CA ILE A 71 14.38 -23.13 9.53
C ILE A 71 14.46 -23.75 10.92
N THR A 72 15.48 -23.35 11.69
CA THR A 72 15.60 -23.79 13.08
C THR A 72 14.50 -23.19 13.97
N ASP A 73 14.20 -23.81 15.11
CA ASP A 73 13.22 -23.25 16.06
C ASP A 73 13.58 -21.83 16.52
N THR A 74 14.88 -21.53 16.65
CA THR A 74 15.36 -20.19 17.03
C THR A 74 15.11 -19.17 15.92
N GLU A 75 15.38 -19.51 14.66
CA GLU A 75 15.10 -18.62 13.54
C GLU A 75 13.59 -18.47 13.29
N ARG A 76 12.80 -19.53 13.53
CA ARG A 76 11.35 -19.46 13.44
C ARG A 76 10.79 -18.43 14.42
N GLU A 77 11.29 -18.41 15.66
CA GLU A 77 10.93 -17.40 16.66
C GLU A 77 11.27 -15.99 16.18
N ILE A 78 12.47 -15.80 15.61
CA ILE A 78 12.90 -14.50 15.09
C ILE A 78 12.00 -14.06 13.92
N ILE A 79 11.78 -14.93 12.94
CA ILE A 79 11.05 -14.62 11.71
C ILE A 79 9.58 -14.36 11.99
N LEU A 80 8.95 -15.18 12.84
CA LEU A 80 7.51 -15.10 13.10
C LEU A 80 7.18 -14.03 14.13
N ASN A 81 8.00 -13.87 15.18
CA ASN A 81 7.66 -13.00 16.30
C ASN A 81 8.52 -11.74 16.32
N GLN A 82 9.85 -11.84 16.27
CA GLN A 82 10.71 -10.65 16.46
C GLN A 82 10.68 -9.68 15.28
N PHE A 83 10.73 -10.19 14.05
CA PHE A 83 10.62 -9.34 12.86
C PHE A 83 9.22 -8.75 12.69
N ASN A 84 8.19 -9.40 13.26
CA ASN A 84 6.80 -8.95 13.18
C ASN A 84 6.31 -8.32 14.50
N ASP A 85 7.20 -8.02 15.46
CA ASP A 85 6.88 -7.36 16.74
C ASP A 85 6.57 -5.87 16.50
N THR A 86 5.45 -5.67 15.81
CA THR A 86 4.93 -4.39 15.35
C THR A 86 3.52 -4.16 15.89
N GLU A 87 3.06 -5.03 16.81
CA GLU A 87 1.75 -4.92 17.43
C GLU A 87 1.71 -3.64 18.26
N LEU A 88 0.81 -2.75 17.87
CA LEU A 88 0.49 -1.52 18.57
C LEU A 88 -1.01 -1.46 18.67
N GLU A 89 -1.53 -1.13 19.86
CA GLU A 89 -2.96 -0.86 20.03
C GLU A 89 -3.35 0.36 19.20
N LEU A 90 -3.87 0.11 18.00
CA LEU A 90 -4.40 1.14 17.13
C LEU A 90 -5.85 1.40 17.51
N THR A 91 -6.11 2.47 18.25
CA THR A 91 -7.47 2.99 18.47
C THR A 91 -7.96 3.78 17.26
N ASN A 92 -7.74 3.25 16.04
CA ASN A 92 -8.09 3.92 14.78
C ASN A 92 -9.56 3.71 14.40
N SER A 93 -10.48 4.01 15.31
CA SER A 93 -11.93 4.00 15.06
C SER A 93 -12.45 5.33 14.50
N VAL A 94 -11.56 6.17 13.96
CA VAL A 94 -11.87 7.53 13.52
C VAL A 94 -11.40 7.67 12.09
N THR A 95 -12.36 7.96 11.21
CA THR A 95 -12.16 8.10 9.77
C THR A 95 -11.21 9.24 9.42
N PHE A 96 -10.66 9.22 8.21
CA PHE A 96 -9.89 10.34 7.68
C PHE A 96 -10.68 11.66 7.74
N VAL A 97 -11.97 11.62 7.39
CA VAL A 97 -12.84 12.80 7.37
C VAL A 97 -12.95 13.42 8.76
N GLU A 98 -13.22 12.61 9.79
CA GLU A 98 -13.32 13.08 11.17
C GLU A 98 -11.99 13.66 11.67
N ARG A 99 -10.86 13.01 11.36
CA ARG A 99 -9.52 13.52 11.71
C ARG A 99 -9.26 14.88 11.08
N PHE A 100 -9.63 15.03 9.81
CA PHE A 100 -9.48 16.28 9.09
C PHE A 100 -10.36 17.39 9.70
N GLU A 101 -11.64 17.14 9.92
CA GLU A 101 -12.56 18.13 10.51
C GLU A 101 -12.09 18.56 11.91
N LYS A 102 -11.64 17.62 12.74
CA LYS A 102 -11.06 17.92 14.06
C LYS A 102 -9.80 18.80 13.95
N GLN A 103 -8.97 18.60 12.93
CA GLN A 103 -7.81 19.47 12.69
C GLN A 103 -8.22 20.87 12.22
N VAL A 104 -9.29 20.97 11.42
CA VAL A 104 -9.85 22.25 10.98
C VAL A 104 -10.35 23.06 12.16
N GLU A 105 -11.05 22.44 13.11
CA GLU A 105 -11.51 23.10 14.35
C GLU A 105 -10.35 23.59 15.22
N GLN A 106 -9.27 22.82 15.32
CA GLN A 106 -8.11 23.18 16.15
C GLN A 106 -7.30 24.34 15.58
N THR A 107 -7.12 24.40 14.26
CA THR A 107 -6.24 25.40 13.63
C THR A 107 -6.81 25.95 12.32
N PRO A 108 -7.99 26.62 12.34
CA PRO A 108 -8.73 26.99 11.13
C PRO A 108 -7.94 27.94 10.22
N ASN A 109 -7.19 28.87 10.81
CA ASN A 109 -6.46 29.92 10.10
C ASN A 109 -5.04 29.52 9.67
N LYS A 110 -4.56 28.32 10.02
CA LYS A 110 -3.24 27.85 9.57
C LYS A 110 -3.33 27.38 8.12
N THR A 111 -2.28 27.63 7.36
CA THR A 111 -2.12 27.07 6.00
C THR A 111 -2.17 25.55 6.05
N ALA A 112 -3.09 24.96 5.28
CA ALA A 112 -3.24 23.52 5.13
C ALA A 112 -2.54 23.02 3.86
N ILE A 113 -2.72 23.73 2.75
CA ILE A 113 -2.11 23.38 1.46
C ILE A 113 -1.57 24.63 0.75
N THR A 114 -0.50 24.45 0.00
CA THR A 114 0.14 25.48 -0.82
C THR A 114 0.48 24.88 -2.17
N PHE A 115 0.23 25.63 -3.23
CA PHE A 115 0.62 25.28 -4.58
C PHE A 115 1.04 26.57 -5.29
N GLU A 116 2.30 26.61 -5.75
CA GLU A 116 2.92 27.84 -6.25
C GLU A 116 2.75 29.00 -5.26
N ASP A 117 2.22 30.14 -5.70
CA ASP A 117 1.99 31.33 -4.87
C ASP A 117 0.62 31.33 -4.17
N GLU A 118 -0.21 30.31 -4.40
CA GLU A 118 -1.52 30.17 -3.80
C GLU A 118 -1.51 29.25 -2.57
N HIS A 119 -2.37 29.54 -1.60
CA HIS A 119 -2.51 28.73 -0.40
C HIS A 119 -3.95 28.73 0.11
N LEU A 120 -4.34 27.64 0.77
CA LEU A 120 -5.59 27.56 1.51
C LEU A 120 -5.29 27.28 2.98
N THR A 121 -6.03 27.96 3.85
CA THR A 121 -6.09 27.60 5.26
C THR A 121 -6.89 26.31 5.45
N TYR A 122 -6.81 25.69 6.62
CA TYR A 122 -7.64 24.53 6.96
C TYR A 122 -9.13 24.83 6.79
N GLN A 123 -9.59 25.99 7.27
CA GLN A 123 -10.98 26.41 7.12
C GLN A 123 -11.36 26.55 5.64
N ALA A 124 -10.56 27.26 4.84
CA ALA A 124 -10.87 27.48 3.43
C ALA A 124 -10.87 26.18 2.61
N LEU A 125 -9.95 25.25 2.91
CA LEU A 125 -9.96 23.92 2.28
C LEU A 125 -11.22 23.13 2.66
N ASN A 126 -11.60 23.16 3.94
CA ASN A 126 -12.78 22.43 4.42
C ASN A 126 -14.08 22.94 3.81
N GLU A 127 -14.28 24.26 3.78
CA GLU A 127 -15.47 24.89 3.19
C GLU A 127 -15.60 24.54 1.70
N ARG A 128 -14.51 24.64 0.92
CA ARG A 128 -14.53 24.26 -0.51
C ARG A 128 -14.75 22.76 -0.71
N ALA A 129 -14.15 21.92 0.14
CA ALA A 129 -14.37 20.48 0.09
C ALA A 129 -15.83 20.11 0.44
N ASN A 130 -16.44 20.79 1.42
CA ASN A 130 -17.86 20.63 1.78
C ASN A 130 -18.77 20.95 0.59
N GLN A 131 -18.51 22.04 -0.13
CA GLN A 131 -19.27 22.39 -1.33
C GLN A 131 -19.21 21.31 -2.40
N VAL A 132 -18.02 20.76 -2.68
CA VAL A 132 -17.87 19.62 -3.60
C VAL A 132 -18.62 18.40 -3.06
N ALA A 133 -18.55 18.12 -1.77
CA ALA A 133 -19.24 16.99 -1.16
C ALA A 133 -20.76 17.09 -1.26
N TYR A 134 -21.33 18.28 -1.05
CA TYR A 134 -22.76 18.54 -1.28
C TYR A 134 -23.14 18.28 -2.73
N GLN A 135 -22.33 18.75 -3.68
CA GLN A 135 -22.59 18.50 -5.09
C GLN A 135 -22.58 17.00 -5.41
N LEU A 136 -21.58 16.27 -4.92
CA LEU A 136 -21.48 14.82 -5.13
C LEU A 136 -22.67 14.07 -4.52
N ARG A 137 -23.12 14.46 -3.32
CA ARG A 137 -24.33 13.86 -2.72
C ARG A 137 -25.60 14.18 -3.52
N ASN A 138 -25.70 15.36 -4.13
CA ASN A 138 -26.81 15.71 -5.02
C ASN A 138 -26.82 14.83 -6.29
N GLU A 139 -25.64 14.47 -6.81
CA GLU A 139 -25.48 13.48 -7.89
C GLU A 139 -25.65 12.03 -7.42
N GLY A 140 -25.99 11.82 -6.14
CA GLY A 140 -26.34 10.51 -5.59
C GLY A 140 -25.16 9.65 -5.17
N VAL A 141 -23.97 10.23 -4.96
CA VAL A 141 -22.81 9.52 -4.38
C VAL A 141 -23.13 9.01 -2.98
N LYS A 142 -22.82 7.73 -2.75
CA LYS A 142 -23.02 7.00 -1.48
C LYS A 142 -21.72 6.33 -1.02
N PRO A 143 -21.67 5.82 0.23
CA PRO A 143 -20.57 4.98 0.69
C PRO A 143 -20.19 3.89 -0.32
N ASN A 144 -18.88 3.75 -0.58
CA ASN A 144 -18.27 2.84 -1.56
C ASN A 144 -18.56 3.13 -3.05
N ASP A 145 -19.31 4.19 -3.39
CA ASP A 145 -19.38 4.64 -4.78
C ASP A 145 -18.03 5.23 -5.20
N LEU A 146 -17.66 5.00 -6.46
CA LEU A 146 -16.41 5.52 -7.03
C LEU A 146 -16.64 6.86 -7.70
N VAL A 147 -15.74 7.80 -7.46
CA VAL A 147 -15.70 9.10 -8.14
C VAL A 147 -14.34 9.25 -8.81
N GLY A 148 -14.35 9.40 -10.13
CA GLY A 148 -13.13 9.69 -10.87
C GLY A 148 -12.67 11.11 -10.56
N ILE A 149 -11.36 11.32 -10.43
CA ILE A 149 -10.78 12.66 -10.37
C ILE A 149 -9.66 12.77 -11.39
N MET A 150 -9.86 13.60 -12.41
CA MET A 150 -8.89 13.90 -13.45
C MET A 150 -8.49 15.37 -13.33
N SER A 151 -7.38 15.62 -12.65
CA SER A 151 -6.92 16.97 -12.33
C SER A 151 -5.41 17.08 -12.49
N GLN A 152 -4.92 18.25 -12.89
CA GLN A 152 -3.49 18.54 -12.78
C GLN A 152 -3.09 18.71 -11.30
N ARG A 153 -1.79 18.76 -11.03
CA ARG A 153 -1.31 19.14 -9.69
C ARG A 153 -1.65 20.61 -9.47
N ARG A 154 -2.67 20.88 -8.65
CA ARG A 154 -3.13 22.21 -8.20
C ARG A 154 -4.07 22.05 -7.00
N LEU A 155 -4.53 23.16 -6.42
CA LEU A 155 -5.38 23.17 -5.24
C LEU A 155 -6.70 22.38 -5.46
N GLU A 156 -7.29 22.45 -6.64
CA GLU A 156 -8.54 21.76 -6.99
C GLU A 156 -8.45 20.25 -6.88
N MET A 157 -7.28 19.65 -7.13
CA MET A 157 -7.10 18.21 -6.92
C MET A 157 -7.35 17.83 -5.45
N MET A 158 -6.80 18.62 -4.53
CA MET A 158 -6.98 18.38 -3.09
C MET A 158 -8.40 18.69 -2.64
N ILE A 159 -8.99 19.78 -3.12
CA ILE A 159 -10.40 20.12 -2.86
C ILE A 159 -11.32 18.97 -3.32
N GLY A 160 -11.08 18.44 -4.52
CA GLY A 160 -11.83 17.32 -5.09
C GLY A 160 -11.69 16.04 -4.29
N ILE A 161 -10.45 15.63 -3.94
CA ILE A 161 -10.21 14.43 -3.13
C ILE A 161 -10.92 14.54 -1.78
N TYR A 162 -10.78 15.66 -1.07
CA TYR A 162 -11.42 15.85 0.22
C TYR A 162 -12.95 15.90 0.08
N GLY A 163 -13.47 16.54 -0.97
CA GLY A 163 -14.89 16.55 -1.28
C GLY A 163 -15.46 15.16 -1.54
N ILE A 164 -14.73 14.30 -2.28
CA ILE A 164 -15.12 12.90 -2.53
C ILE A 164 -15.24 12.13 -1.22
N LEU A 165 -14.20 12.19 -0.38
CA LEU A 165 -14.17 11.49 0.90
C LEU A 165 -15.29 11.98 1.84
N LYS A 166 -15.54 13.29 1.89
CA LYS A 166 -16.61 13.88 2.70
C LYS A 166 -18.01 13.55 2.17
N ALA A 167 -18.15 13.36 0.85
CA ALA A 167 -19.39 12.83 0.27
C ALA A 167 -19.65 11.38 0.68
N GLY A 168 -18.61 10.64 1.06
CA GLY A 168 -18.61 9.22 1.39
C GLY A 168 -18.12 8.33 0.24
N GLY A 169 -17.73 8.91 -0.89
CA GLY A 169 -17.21 8.17 -2.04
C GLY A 169 -15.73 7.84 -1.90
N ALA A 170 -15.26 6.94 -2.77
CA ALA A 170 -13.84 6.64 -2.92
C ALA A 170 -13.31 7.23 -4.24
N TYR A 171 -12.14 7.85 -4.20
CA TYR A 171 -11.61 8.50 -5.40
C TYR A 171 -10.82 7.53 -6.28
N VAL A 172 -10.95 7.72 -7.60
CA VAL A 172 -10.15 7.03 -8.62
C VAL A 172 -9.30 8.09 -9.34
N PRO A 173 -8.01 8.21 -9.02
CA PRO A 173 -7.17 9.24 -9.63
C PRO A 173 -6.84 8.88 -11.08
N LEU A 174 -7.01 9.87 -11.96
CA LEU A 174 -6.74 9.78 -13.40
C LEU A 174 -5.74 10.88 -13.76
N ASP A 175 -4.56 10.49 -14.27
CA ASP A 175 -3.58 11.46 -14.74
C ASP A 175 -4.00 12.02 -16.10
N PRO A 176 -4.18 13.34 -16.26
CA PRO A 176 -4.51 13.97 -17.53
C PRO A 176 -3.46 13.73 -18.63
N ASN A 177 -2.22 13.44 -18.26
CA ASN A 177 -1.11 13.20 -19.18
C ASN A 177 -1.02 11.75 -19.66
N HIS A 178 -1.84 10.85 -19.11
CA HIS A 178 -1.89 9.47 -19.61
C HIS A 178 -2.58 9.41 -20.98
N PRO A 179 -2.19 8.44 -21.84
CA PRO A 179 -2.91 8.20 -23.08
C PRO A 179 -4.41 7.95 -22.84
N HIS A 180 -5.26 8.52 -23.69
CA HIS A 180 -6.71 8.42 -23.56
C HIS A 180 -7.22 6.97 -23.50
N GLU A 181 -6.54 6.03 -24.17
CA GLU A 181 -6.86 4.60 -24.09
C GLU A 181 -6.76 4.05 -22.66
N ARG A 182 -5.74 4.48 -21.91
CA ARG A 182 -5.54 4.09 -20.52
C ARG A 182 -6.63 4.70 -19.63
N THR A 183 -6.91 5.99 -19.80
CA THR A 183 -7.96 6.69 -19.04
C THR A 183 -9.34 6.06 -19.31
N ASN A 184 -9.67 5.80 -20.58
CA ASN A 184 -10.92 5.14 -20.97
C ASN A 184 -11.02 3.71 -20.43
N PHE A 185 -9.91 2.97 -20.40
CA PHE A 185 -9.88 1.64 -19.77
C PHE A 185 -10.22 1.74 -18.28
N ILE A 186 -9.56 2.64 -17.55
CA ILE A 186 -9.79 2.81 -16.11
C ILE A 186 -11.24 3.26 -15.84
N LEU A 187 -11.75 4.25 -16.58
CA LEU A 187 -13.14 4.71 -16.44
C LEU A 187 -14.14 3.60 -16.70
N LYS A 188 -13.90 2.75 -17.71
CA LYS A 188 -14.77 1.62 -18.02
C LYS A 188 -14.71 0.53 -16.95
N ASP A 189 -13.52 0.22 -16.44
CA ASP A 189 -13.30 -0.85 -15.48
C ASP A 189 -13.79 -0.46 -14.07
N SER A 190 -13.52 0.78 -13.65
CA SER A 190 -13.97 1.33 -12.37
C SER A 190 -15.42 1.80 -12.39
N ASN A 191 -15.97 2.17 -13.55
CA ASN A 191 -17.35 2.65 -13.71
C ASN A 191 -17.75 3.71 -12.65
N PRO A 192 -17.01 4.82 -12.51
CA PRO A 192 -17.31 5.80 -11.48
C PRO A 192 -18.64 6.50 -11.76
N ARG A 193 -19.34 6.87 -10.68
CA ARG A 193 -20.63 7.57 -10.77
C ARG A 193 -20.49 8.97 -11.36
N VAL A 194 -19.45 9.68 -10.94
CA VAL A 194 -19.15 11.05 -11.34
C VAL A 194 -17.67 11.14 -11.70
N LEU A 195 -17.33 12.03 -12.64
CA LEU A 195 -15.96 12.42 -12.94
C LEU A 195 -15.74 13.89 -12.59
N LEU A 196 -14.90 14.16 -11.59
CA LEU A 196 -14.42 15.50 -11.26
C LEU A 196 -13.25 15.89 -12.15
N THR A 197 -13.25 17.12 -12.67
CA THR A 197 -12.11 17.68 -13.41
C THR A 197 -11.80 19.11 -13.04
N ASP A 198 -10.57 19.54 -13.23
CA ASP A 198 -10.18 20.96 -13.10
C ASP A 198 -10.21 21.71 -14.44
N GLU A 199 -10.14 20.99 -15.56
CA GLU A 199 -10.14 21.54 -16.92
C GLU A 199 -11.24 20.94 -17.80
N LYS A 200 -11.35 21.45 -19.03
CA LYS A 200 -12.25 20.86 -20.02
C LYS A 200 -11.71 19.49 -20.44
N ILE A 201 -12.59 18.50 -20.50
CA ILE A 201 -12.24 17.15 -20.94
C ILE A 201 -12.08 17.12 -22.47
N ASP A 202 -11.09 16.38 -22.95
CA ASP A 202 -10.91 16.06 -24.36
C ASP A 202 -12.02 15.11 -24.86
N TYR A 203 -12.55 15.32 -26.06
CA TYR A 203 -13.64 14.53 -26.64
C TYR A 203 -13.31 13.03 -26.83
N SER A 204 -12.03 12.66 -26.78
CA SER A 204 -11.55 11.28 -26.83
C SER A 204 -11.75 10.52 -25.50
N ILE A 205 -11.98 11.22 -24.39
CA ILE A 205 -12.38 10.62 -23.12
C ILE A 205 -13.86 10.26 -23.20
N LYS A 206 -14.15 8.97 -23.07
CA LYS A 206 -15.51 8.42 -23.16
C LYS A 206 -16.03 8.19 -21.75
N PHE A 207 -16.94 9.04 -21.33
CA PHE A 207 -17.61 8.93 -20.04
C PHE A 207 -19.06 9.38 -20.19
N ASP A 208 -19.99 8.47 -19.92
CA ASP A 208 -21.42 8.67 -20.19
C ASP A 208 -22.18 9.26 -18.98
N ASN A 209 -21.55 9.32 -17.81
CA ASN A 209 -22.13 9.88 -16.59
C ASN A 209 -21.72 11.36 -16.40
N GLU A 210 -22.09 11.94 -15.25
CA GLU A 210 -21.93 13.35 -14.96
C GLU A 210 -20.46 13.78 -14.80
N ILE A 211 -20.08 14.85 -15.51
CA ILE A 211 -18.75 15.47 -15.44
C ILE A 211 -18.85 16.80 -14.74
N ILE A 212 -18.15 16.93 -13.61
CA ILE A 212 -18.20 18.12 -12.78
C ILE A 212 -16.86 18.85 -12.84
N LYS A 213 -16.88 20.05 -13.39
CA LYS A 213 -15.73 20.93 -13.39
C LYS A 213 -15.60 21.66 -12.05
N LEU A 214 -14.43 21.58 -11.43
CA LEU A 214 -14.09 22.18 -10.13
C LEU A 214 -13.72 23.66 -10.27
N THR A 215 -13.05 24.06 -11.36
CA THR A 215 -12.65 25.46 -11.57
C THR A 215 -13.79 26.31 -12.14
N ASN A 216 -13.92 27.55 -11.65
CA ASN A 216 -14.90 28.54 -12.10
C ASN A 216 -16.37 28.04 -12.09
N ASN A 217 -16.71 27.17 -11.14
CA ASN A 217 -18.05 26.62 -11.01
C ASN A 217 -18.87 27.41 -9.99
N THR A 218 -19.63 28.38 -10.48
CA THR A 218 -20.47 29.25 -9.63
C THR A 218 -21.58 28.48 -8.92
N PHE A 219 -22.02 27.33 -9.45
CA PHE A 219 -23.02 26.52 -8.78
C PHE A 219 -22.45 25.90 -7.50
N ILE A 220 -21.30 25.23 -7.60
CA ILE A 220 -20.61 24.62 -6.45
C ILE A 220 -20.25 25.68 -5.41
N ASN A 221 -19.72 26.83 -5.86
CA ASN A 221 -19.29 27.90 -4.96
C ASN A 221 -20.44 28.53 -4.13
N ASN A 222 -21.71 28.27 -4.48
CA ASN A 222 -22.88 28.72 -3.74
C ASN A 222 -23.54 27.62 -2.90
N LEU A 223 -23.00 26.40 -2.90
CA LEU A 223 -23.46 25.33 -2.02
C LEU A 223 -23.06 25.60 -0.56
N PRO A 224 -23.70 24.94 0.41
CA PRO A 224 -23.37 25.11 1.82
C PRO A 224 -21.91 24.75 2.11
N THR A 225 -21.36 25.36 3.15
CA THR A 225 -19.93 25.26 3.49
C THR A 225 -19.69 24.49 4.78
N GLU A 226 -20.76 24.16 5.49
CA GLU A 226 -20.78 23.42 6.75
C GLU A 226 -20.43 21.94 6.53
N ASN A 227 -19.89 21.31 7.58
CA ASN A 227 -19.59 19.89 7.53
C ASN A 227 -20.87 19.07 7.32
N LEU A 228 -20.78 18.10 6.43
CA LEU A 228 -21.86 17.18 6.16
C LEU A 228 -21.91 16.10 7.25
N PRO A 229 -23.09 15.51 7.53
CA PRO A 229 -23.17 14.33 8.39
C PRO A 229 -22.25 13.22 7.87
N LEU A 230 -21.48 12.60 8.76
CA LEU A 230 -20.64 11.45 8.45
C LEU A 230 -21.53 10.26 8.03
N VAL A 231 -21.15 9.60 6.93
CA VAL A 231 -21.90 8.46 6.36
C VAL A 231 -21.01 7.23 6.15
N THR A 232 -19.74 7.30 6.55
CA THR A 232 -18.73 6.26 6.35
C THR A 232 -18.01 5.91 7.64
N ASP A 233 -17.45 4.70 7.68
CA ASP A 233 -16.56 4.19 8.72
C ASP A 233 -15.23 3.66 8.12
N GLU A 234 -14.35 3.09 8.94
CA GLU A 234 -13.05 2.55 8.56
C GLU A 234 -13.12 1.38 7.58
N THR A 235 -14.29 0.78 7.37
CA THR A 235 -14.49 -0.34 6.46
C THR A 235 -14.87 0.11 5.05
N ASN A 236 -15.14 1.40 4.84
CA ASN A 236 -15.47 1.94 3.53
C ASN A 236 -14.21 2.24 2.69
N LEU A 237 -14.35 2.14 1.37
CA LEU A 237 -13.29 2.48 0.44
C LEU A 237 -12.92 3.97 0.54
N MET A 238 -11.62 4.25 0.59
CA MET A 238 -11.05 5.59 0.48
C MET A 238 -10.65 5.90 -0.97
N TYR A 239 -10.01 4.95 -1.64
CA TYR A 239 -9.58 5.11 -3.03
C TYR A 239 -9.39 3.79 -3.76
N ILE A 240 -9.32 3.86 -5.10
CA ILE A 240 -8.81 2.80 -5.95
C ILE A 240 -7.66 3.34 -6.79
N ILE A 241 -6.46 2.76 -6.64
CA ILE A 241 -5.30 3.09 -7.47
C ILE A 241 -5.05 1.97 -8.49
N TYR A 242 -4.87 2.37 -9.75
CA TYR A 242 -4.57 1.45 -10.84
C TYR A 242 -3.07 1.31 -11.07
N THR A 243 -2.55 0.09 -10.98
CA THR A 243 -1.14 -0.24 -11.26
C THR A 243 -1.01 -1.02 -12.58
N SER A 244 0.21 -1.07 -13.13
CA SER A 244 0.50 -1.90 -14.30
C SER A 244 0.37 -3.38 -13.91
N GLY A 245 -0.69 -4.05 -14.38
CA GLY A 245 -0.85 -5.47 -14.14
C GLY A 245 0.20 -6.30 -14.89
N THR A 246 0.57 -7.45 -14.33
CA THR A 246 1.50 -8.43 -14.94
C THR A 246 1.02 -8.93 -16.31
N THR A 247 -0.27 -8.81 -16.60
CA THR A 247 -0.91 -9.18 -17.88
C THR A 247 -0.92 -8.04 -18.90
N GLY A 248 -0.29 -6.91 -18.61
CA GLY A 248 -0.29 -5.70 -19.44
C GLY A 248 -1.55 -4.83 -19.32
N LYS A 249 -2.63 -5.36 -18.73
CA LYS A 249 -3.84 -4.59 -18.42
C LYS A 249 -3.76 -4.01 -17.00
N PRO A 250 -4.09 -2.73 -16.79
CA PRO A 250 -4.11 -2.13 -15.46
C PRO A 250 -5.07 -2.87 -14.51
N LYS A 251 -4.74 -2.93 -13.22
CA LYS A 251 -5.60 -3.49 -12.17
C LYS A 251 -5.81 -2.47 -11.05
N GLY A 252 -7.06 -2.29 -10.62
CA GLY A 252 -7.42 -1.42 -9.51
C GLY A 252 -7.23 -2.10 -8.16
N TYR A 253 -6.60 -1.41 -7.22
CA TYR A 253 -6.43 -1.85 -5.83
C TYR A 253 -7.16 -0.88 -4.91
N GLY A 254 -8.18 -1.39 -4.20
CA GLY A 254 -8.95 -0.63 -3.22
C GLY A 254 -8.21 -0.52 -1.88
N THR A 255 -8.23 0.66 -1.28
CA THR A 255 -7.77 0.88 0.10
C THR A 255 -8.92 1.46 0.92
N LEU A 256 -9.07 0.99 2.15
CA LEU A 256 -10.12 1.43 3.09
C LEU A 256 -9.67 2.69 3.87
N GLN A 257 -10.60 3.33 4.57
CA GLN A 257 -10.35 4.56 5.35
C GLN A 257 -9.48 4.39 6.59
#